data_AF-A0A7W5YS06-F1
#
_entry.id   AF-A0A7W5YS06-F1
#
_cell.length_a   1.000
_cell.length_b   1.000
_cell.length_c   1.000
_cell.angle_alpha   90.00
_cell.angle_beta   90.00
_cell.angle_gamma   90.00
#
_symmetry.space_group_name_H-M   'P 1'
#
loop_
_entity.id
_entity.type
_entity.pdbx_description
1 polymer ?
#
loop_
_entity_poly.entity_id
_entity_poly.type
_entity_poly.pdbx_seq_one_letter_code
_entity_poly.pdbx_strand_id
1 'polypeptide(L)'
;MAAVPLLREELDQVLAPMHGPQLAIDLTEVPFCDSVGLGLLVSTLTRVKEMHGRLILVVGSGMIPHLLAITNLDRHFELTDTVDGARQTLAA
;
A
#
# COMPACT_ATOMS: atom_id res chain seq x y z
N MET A 1 -7.99 16.41 -5.43
CA MET A 1 -8.89 15.24 -5.27
C MET A 1 -9.24 14.63 -6.62
N ALA A 2 -8.29 13.99 -7.30
CA ALA A 2 -8.55 13.30 -8.58
C ALA A 2 -7.68 12.04 -8.85
N ALA A 3 -6.70 11.71 -7.99
CA ALA A 3 -5.78 10.60 -8.25
C ALA A 3 -6.35 9.22 -7.86
N VAL A 4 -7.23 9.15 -6.86
CA VAL A 4 -7.67 7.88 -6.27
C VAL A 4 -8.48 6.99 -7.23
N PRO A 5 -9.46 7.51 -8.00
CA PRO A 5 -10.22 6.66 -8.93
C PRO A 5 -9.35 6.09 -10.04
N LEU A 6 -8.45 6.93 -10.60
CA LEU A 6 -7.53 6.52 -11.65
C LEU A 6 -6.54 5.46 -11.13
N LEU A 7 -5.98 5.67 -9.94
CA LEU A 7 -5.07 4.71 -9.30
C LEU A 7 -5.74 3.37 -9.02
N ARG A 8 -7.02 3.37 -8.63
CA ARG A 8 -7.79 2.14 -8.45
C ARG A 8 -7.92 1.37 -9.77
N GLU A 9 -8.31 2.03 -10.85
CA GLU A 9 -8.47 1.39 -12.15
C GLU A 9 -7.16 0.79 -12.66
N GLU A 10 -6.04 1.51 -12.52
CA GLU A 10 -4.72 1.01 -12.92
C GLU A 10 -4.28 -0.19 -12.07
N LEU A 11 -4.46 -0.13 -10.74
CA LEU A 11 -4.17 -1.25 -9.85
C LEU A 11 -5.02 -2.47 -10.21
N ASP A 12 -6.30 -2.26 -10.49
CA ASP A 12 -7.23 -3.33 -10.83
C ASP A 12 -6.84 -4.02 -12.14
N GLN A 13 -6.46 -3.25 -13.17
CA GLN A 13 -6.00 -3.79 -14.45
C GLN A 13 -4.69 -4.56 -14.32
N VAL A 14 -3.72 -4.04 -13.56
CA VAL A 14 -2.42 -4.67 -13.36
C VAL A 14 -2.55 -5.94 -12.54
N LEU A 15 -3.38 -5.94 -11.49
CA LEU A 15 -3.56 -7.09 -10.60
C LEU A 15 -4.44 -8.19 -11.20
N ALA A 16 -5.40 -7.87 -12.07
CA ALA A 16 -6.36 -8.84 -12.63
C ALA A 16 -5.75 -10.11 -13.26
N PRO A 17 -4.64 -10.05 -14.04
CA PRO A 17 -4.04 -11.26 -14.61
C PRO A 17 -3.07 -11.99 -13.65
N MET A 18 -2.74 -11.42 -12.49
CA MET A 18 -1.71 -11.97 -11.59
C MET A 18 -2.28 -12.98 -10.59
N HIS A 19 -1.46 -13.98 -10.24
CA HIS A 19 -1.68 -14.88 -9.12
C HIS A 19 -0.55 -14.68 -8.12
N GLY A 20 -0.87 -14.42 -6.85
CA GLY A 20 0.12 -14.11 -5.82
C GLY A 20 0.93 -12.82 -6.07
N PRO A 21 0.31 -11.66 -6.38
CA PRO A 21 1.05 -10.46 -6.70
C PRO A 21 1.88 -9.96 -5.51
N GLN A 22 3.09 -9.51 -5.81
CA GLN A 22 4.01 -8.88 -4.86
C GLN A 22 4.05 -7.38 -5.15
N LEU A 23 3.42 -6.59 -4.29
CA LEU A 23 3.25 -5.16 -4.49
C LEU A 23 3.95 -4.37 -3.38
N ALA A 24 4.72 -3.37 -3.78
CA ALA A 24 5.24 -2.33 -2.90
C ALA A 24 4.67 -0.98 -3.32
N ILE A 25 4.09 -0.23 -2.37
CA ILE A 25 3.57 1.12 -2.63
C ILE A 25 4.45 2.12 -1.88
N ASP A 26 5.10 3.01 -2.62
CA ASP A 26 5.91 4.07 -2.05
C ASP A 26 5.07 5.31 -1.71
N LEU A 27 5.03 5.63 -0.42
CA LEU A 27 4.32 6.78 0.15
C LEU A 27 5.28 7.82 0.73
N THR A 28 6.60 7.70 0.50
CA THR A 28 7.62 8.60 1.06
C THR A 28 7.47 10.04 0.56
N GLU A 29 7.05 10.23 -0.69
CA GLU A 29 6.79 11.55 -1.28
C GLU A 29 5.33 12.02 -1.12
N VAL A 30 4.50 11.26 -0.40
CA VAL A 30 3.08 11.59 -0.19
C VAL A 30 2.95 12.45 1.07
N PRO A 31 2.62 13.75 0.95
CA PRO A 31 2.62 14.67 2.08
C PRO A 31 1.42 14.46 3.02
N PHE A 32 0.33 13.87 2.52
CA PHE A 32 -0.90 13.67 3.26
C PHE A 32 -1.77 12.56 2.65
N CYS A 33 -2.49 11.83 3.49
CA CYS A 33 -3.48 10.82 3.10
C CYS A 33 -4.75 11.02 3.93
N ASP A 34 -5.89 11.21 3.27
CA ASP A 34 -7.20 11.32 3.90
C ASP A 34 -7.89 9.96 4.05
N SER A 35 -9.14 9.96 4.52
CA SER A 35 -9.95 8.75 4.63
C SER A 35 -10.17 8.03 3.31
N VAL A 36 -10.17 8.76 2.18
CA VAL A 36 -10.36 8.18 0.84
C VAL A 36 -9.09 7.45 0.40
N GLY A 37 -7.91 8.06 0.61
CA GLY A 37 -6.63 7.41 0.35
C GLY A 37 -6.40 6.18 1.23
N LEU A 38 -6.71 6.27 2.53
CA LEU A 38 -6.65 5.12 3.43
C LEU A 38 -7.60 4.00 2.98
N GLY A 39 -8.83 4.34 2.60
CA GLY A 39 -9.81 3.38 2.10
C GLY A 39 -9.32 2.66 0.84
N LEU A 40 -8.62 3.36 -0.05
CA LEU A 40 -7.98 2.73 -1.21
C LEU A 40 -6.92 1.72 -0.77
N LEU A 41 -5.96 2.12 0.09
CA LEU A 41 -4.89 1.23 0.57
C LEU A 41 -5.45 -0.04 1.22
N VAL A 42 -6.49 0.11 2.06
CA VAL A 42 -7.16 -1.03 2.69
C VAL A 42 -7.84 -1.92 1.66
N SER A 43 -8.54 -1.35 0.67
CA SER A 43 -9.17 -2.13 -0.40
C SER A 43 -8.14 -2.90 -1.25
N THR A 44 -7.00 -2.28 -1.54
CA THR A 44 -5.89 -2.91 -2.26
C THR A 44 -5.28 -4.06 -1.45
N LEU A 45 -5.07 -3.86 -0.14
CA LEU A 45 -4.58 -4.91 0.75
C LEU A 45 -5.50 -6.13 0.76
N THR A 46 -6.80 -5.91 0.92
CA THR A 46 -7.79 -7.00 0.92
C THR A 46 -7.73 -7.78 -0.38
N ARG A 47 -7.74 -7.09 -1.53
CA ARG A 47 -7.69 -7.72 -2.85
C ARG A 47 -6.40 -8.52 -3.03
N VAL A 48 -5.23 -7.94 -2.70
CA VAL A 48 -3.93 -8.63 -2.79
C VAL A 48 -3.91 -9.90 -1.93
N LYS A 49 -4.48 -9.84 -0.72
CA LYS A 49 -4.60 -11.01 0.16
C LYS A 49 -5.51 -12.10 -0.41
N GLU A 50 -6.64 -11.72 -1.01
CA GLU A 50 -7.55 -12.66 -1.70
C GLU A 50 -6.88 -13.38 -2.86
N MET A 51 -5.94 -12.71 -3.55
CA MET A 51 -5.12 -13.29 -4.61
C MET A 51 -3.89 -14.06 -4.09
N HIS A 52 -3.79 -14.31 -2.78
CA HIS A 52 -2.62 -14.93 -2.12
C HIS A 52 -1.31 -14.18 -2.34
N GLY A 53 -1.38 -12.86 -2.59
CA GLY A 53 -0.23 -11.98 -2.76
C GLY A 53 0.24 -11.33 -1.47
N ARG A 54 1.23 -10.43 -1.60
CA ARG A 54 1.80 -9.65 -0.49
C ARG A 54 1.84 -8.17 -0.87
N LEU A 55 1.46 -7.31 0.07
CA LEU A 55 1.47 -5.85 -0.09
C LEU A 55 2.31 -5.22 1.03
N ILE A 56 3.30 -4.43 0.63
CA ILE A 56 4.18 -3.68 1.53
C ILE A 56 4.02 -2.18 1.25
N LEU A 57 3.90 -1.38 2.30
CA LEU A 57 3.93 0.08 2.18
C LEU A 57 5.32 0.59 2.56
N VAL A 58 5.92 1.38 1.67
CA VAL A 58 7.14 2.13 1.97
C VAL A 58 6.70 3.47 2.55
N VAL A 59 6.89 3.63 3.85
CA VAL A 59 6.55 4.83 4.60
C VAL A 59 7.82 5.38 5.24
N GLY A 60 8.27 6.54 4.75
CA GLY A 60 9.40 7.24 5.35
C GLY A 60 9.06 7.86 6.71
N SER A 61 9.96 8.67 7.24
CA SER A 61 9.64 9.50 8.42
C SER A 61 8.65 10.61 8.04
N GLY A 62 7.50 10.71 8.72
CA GLY A 62 6.50 11.72 8.39
C GLY A 62 5.11 11.48 8.97
N MET A 63 4.11 12.14 8.38
CA MET A 63 2.72 12.10 8.84
C MET A 63 2.03 10.76 8.55
N ILE A 64 2.40 10.07 7.46
CA ILE A 64 1.75 8.82 7.04
C ILE A 64 1.90 7.70 8.08
N PRO A 65 3.11 7.36 8.59
CA PRO A 65 3.24 6.38 9.68
C PRO A 65 2.42 6.75 10.91
N HIS A 66 2.41 8.05 11.28
CA HIS A 66 1.66 8.53 12.44
C HIS A 66 0.14 8.35 12.25
N LEU A 67 -0.35 8.65 11.06
CA LEU A 67 -1.76 8.51 10.69
C LEU A 67 -2.20 7.04 10.65
N LEU A 68 -1.35 6.15 10.15
CA LEU A 68 -1.56 4.69 10.22
C LEU A 68 -1.59 4.20 11.67
N ALA A 69 -0.72 4.70 12.54
CA ALA A 69 -0.67 4.32 13.95
C ALA A 69 -1.92 4.80 14.72
N ILE A 70 -2.36 6.05 14.52
CA ILE A 70 -3.58 6.58 15.17
C ILE A 70 -4.84 5.81 14.71
N THR A 71 -4.88 5.42 13.44
CA THR A 71 -5.98 4.62 12.88
C THR A 71 -5.84 3.12 13.15
N ASN A 72 -4.76 2.70 13.81
CA ASN A 72 -4.42 1.30 14.12
C ASN A 72 -4.31 0.41 12.87
N LEU A 73 -4.10 1.05 11.70
CA LEU A 73 -3.94 0.41 10.40
C LEU A 73 -2.53 -0.11 10.20
N ASP A 74 -1.54 0.47 10.89
CA ASP A 74 -0.15 0.02 10.93
C ASP A 74 -0.01 -1.48 11.24
N ARG A 75 -0.90 -2.05 12.06
CA ARG A 75 -0.91 -3.48 12.42
C ARG A 75 -1.40 -4.40 11.30
N HIS A 76 -2.06 -3.84 10.28
CA HIS A 76 -2.63 -4.59 9.15
C HIS A 76 -1.74 -4.59 7.92
N PHE A 77 -0.84 -3.60 7.81
CA PHE A 77 0.10 -3.44 6.70
C PHE A 77 1.49 -3.93 7.09
N GLU A 78 2.19 -4.52 6.13
CA GLU A 78 3.65 -4.66 6.22
C GLU A 78 4.27 -3.30 5.86
N LEU A 79 5.08 -2.75 6.76
CA LEU A 79 5.68 -1.42 6.62
C LEU A 79 7.20 -1.53 6.51
N THR A 80 7.78 -0.69 5.66
CA THR A 80 9.22 -0.50 5.53
C THR A 80 9.52 0.97 5.30
N ASP A 81 10.74 1.39 5.60
CA ASP A 81 11.22 2.76 5.46
C ASP A 81 11.83 3.04 4.08
N THR A 82 12.19 1.99 3.33
CA THR A 82 12.88 2.11 2.04
C THR A 82 12.34 1.14 0.99
N VAL A 83 12.41 1.55 -0.27
CA VAL A 83 12.04 0.69 -1.41
C VAL A 83 12.94 -0.55 -1.48
N ASP A 84 14.21 -0.43 -1.08
CA ASP A 84 15.12 -1.57 -1.03
C ASP A 84 14.68 -2.59 0.03
N GLY A 85 14.32 -2.12 1.23
CA GLY A 85 13.72 -2.97 2.27
C GLY A 85 12.46 -3.69 1.78
N ALA A 86 11.57 -2.99 1.07
CA ALA A 86 10.38 -3.60 0.47
C ALA A 86 10.74 -4.73 -0.50
N ARG A 87 11.73 -4.51 -1.37
CA ARG A 87 12.18 -5.51 -2.35
C ARG A 87 12.78 -6.73 -1.66
N GLN A 88 13.56 -6.54 -0.60
CA GLN A 88 14.12 -7.63 0.19
C GLN A 88 13.03 -8.46 0.88
N THR A 89 12.01 -7.80 1.45
CA THR A 89 10.90 -8.49 2.10
C THR A 89 9.99 -9.22 1.10
N LEU A 90 9.79 -8.68 -0.11
CA LEU A 90 9.07 -9.39 -1.17
C LEU A 90 9.88 -10.58 -1.72
N ALA A 91 11.21 -10.48 -1.76
CA ALA A 91 12.07 -11.58 -2.20
C ALA A 91 12.20 -12.73 -1.17
N ALA A 92 11.67 -12.56 0.04
CA ALA A 92 11.72 -13.51 1.16
C ALA A 92 10.41 -14.31 1.33
#